data_AF-L1I6J3-F1
#
_entry.id   AF-L1I6J3-F1
#
_cell.length_a   1.000
_cell.length_b   1.000
_cell.length_c   1.000
_cell.angle_alpha   90.00
_cell.angle_beta   90.00
_cell.angle_gamma   90.00
#
_symmetry.space_group_name_H-M   'P 1'
#
loop_
_entity.id
_entity.type
_entity.pdbx_description
1 polymer ?
#
loop_
_entity_poly.entity_id
_entity_poly.type
_entity_poly.pdbx_seq_one_letter_code
_entity_poly.pdbx_strand_id
1 'polypeptide(L)'
;MLATRGLVLALVLVFSPEHVCSYLQSFSTYYHRQSLQQRSHRRQTSPQMLARPGIMRQGKATCYYIDSPANLPGNMQSNFESSIFSRCASIGFHRREKLPADEETRRKLKDSGILTKGYAERVNQVVFAACEEYYKECATRQKKPLKISRMDDTKDIDLATISEYQADMCLTFDNDIDLQTIFKDVVVNPAQDVRIFGKHGVSYEDLQVMKEEYICFEITETPGKIFEKLFQVNRLYNVLKGEMIGEDSKIAAIGLLTNGNREDFEVVSGCLSRFFSLASDHHELTSFVDPGSIPFVLIYTPYRNIYGAVQDLKENVDRKFDELKEDVDTRFNELKEDVDTRFNELQSNVTALQSDVTELKSDVSELKSDVSEASTECRCCVFIFNTSS
;
A
#
# COMPACT_ATOMS: atom_id res chain seq x y z
N MET A 1 26.21 -15.87 -12.55
CA MET A 1 26.81 -14.63 -13.11
C MET A 1 26.28 -14.25 -14.50
N LEU A 2 25.86 -15.19 -15.35
CA LEU A 2 25.27 -14.86 -16.66
C LEU A 2 23.80 -14.37 -16.59
N ALA A 3 22.97 -14.95 -15.70
CA ALA A 3 21.58 -14.52 -15.51
C ALA A 3 21.43 -13.08 -14.94
N THR A 4 22.37 -12.66 -14.08
CA THR A 4 22.41 -11.30 -13.53
C THR A 4 22.89 -10.25 -14.52
N ARG A 5 23.68 -10.63 -15.55
CA ARG A 5 24.11 -9.72 -16.61
C ARG A 5 23.00 -9.47 -17.64
N GLY A 6 22.13 -10.44 -17.90
CA GLY A 6 20.98 -10.29 -18.80
C GLY A 6 19.92 -9.31 -18.27
N LEU A 7 19.66 -9.34 -16.95
CA LEU A 7 18.68 -8.45 -16.33
C LEU A 7 19.13 -6.98 -16.30
N VAL A 8 20.44 -6.74 -16.12
CA VAL A 8 21.03 -5.40 -16.16
C VAL A 8 21.01 -4.82 -17.58
N LEU A 9 21.24 -5.64 -18.61
CA LEU A 9 21.13 -5.19 -20.00
C LEU A 9 19.69 -4.82 -20.38
N ALA A 10 18.69 -5.55 -19.87
CA ALA A 10 17.28 -5.25 -20.10
C ALA A 10 16.83 -3.93 -19.42
N LEU A 11 17.37 -3.62 -18.24
CA LEU A 11 17.08 -2.38 -17.51
C LEU A 11 17.66 -1.12 -18.18
N VAL A 12 18.80 -1.23 -18.86
CA VAL A 12 19.42 -0.10 -19.58
C VAL A 12 18.68 0.26 -20.87
N LEU A 13 17.93 -0.68 -21.47
CA LEU A 13 17.20 -0.45 -22.72
C LEU A 13 15.80 0.16 -22.52
N VAL A 14 15.27 0.20 -21.28
CA VAL A 14 13.90 0.67 -20.99
C VAL A 14 13.87 2.03 -20.27
N PHE A 15 14.98 2.45 -19.65
CA PHE A 15 15.02 3.68 -18.85
C PHE A 15 16.01 4.72 -19.43
N SER A 16 15.66 6.00 -19.34
CA SER A 16 16.58 7.09 -19.66
C SER A 16 17.80 7.05 -18.71
N PRO A 17 19.02 7.36 -19.19
CA PRO A 17 20.28 7.14 -18.45
C PRO A 17 20.35 7.81 -17.08
N GLU A 18 19.63 8.92 -16.89
CA GLU A 18 19.70 9.74 -15.68
C GLU A 18 19.02 9.10 -14.45
N HIS A 19 18.02 8.22 -14.65
CA HIS A 19 17.30 7.56 -13.53
C HIS A 19 17.94 6.24 -13.09
N VAL A 20 18.78 5.63 -13.93
CA VAL A 20 19.43 4.34 -13.65
C VAL A 20 20.71 4.53 -12.81
N CYS A 21 21.39 5.67 -12.96
CA CYS A 21 22.67 5.94 -12.27
C CYS A 21 22.53 6.11 -10.74
N SER A 22 21.49 6.78 -10.25
CA SER A 22 21.29 6.95 -8.79
C SER A 22 20.87 5.65 -8.11
N TYR A 23 20.09 4.81 -8.80
CA TYR A 23 19.59 3.54 -8.27
C TYR A 23 20.69 2.46 -8.18
N LEU A 24 21.59 2.39 -9.17
CA LEU A 24 22.68 1.42 -9.20
C LEU A 24 23.83 1.75 -8.23
N GLN A 25 24.08 3.04 -7.95
CA GLN A 25 25.11 3.43 -6.97
C GLN A 25 24.75 3.01 -5.54
N SER A 26 23.47 3.10 -5.17
CA SER A 26 22.97 2.66 -3.84
C SER A 26 22.88 1.13 -3.71
N PHE A 27 22.51 0.42 -4.79
CA PHE A 27 22.43 -1.05 -4.77
C PHE A 27 23.79 -1.74 -4.80
N SER A 28 24.74 -1.20 -5.57
CA SER A 28 26.09 -1.76 -5.70
C SER A 28 26.88 -1.64 -4.38
N THR A 29 26.73 -0.52 -3.66
CA THR A 29 27.40 -0.31 -2.37
C THR A 29 26.86 -1.21 -1.25
N TYR A 30 25.56 -1.53 -1.25
CA TYR A 30 24.95 -2.42 -0.27
C TYR A 30 25.36 -3.89 -0.45
N TYR A 31 25.24 -4.44 -1.67
CA TYR A 31 25.56 -5.86 -1.92
C TYR A 31 27.05 -6.15 -1.94
N HIS A 32 27.89 -5.19 -2.37
CA HIS A 32 29.34 -5.40 -2.35
C HIS A 32 29.91 -5.34 -0.90
N ARG A 33 29.23 -4.67 0.04
CA ARG A 33 29.61 -4.64 1.46
C ARG A 33 29.21 -5.90 2.24
N GLN A 34 28.07 -6.52 1.97
CA GLN A 34 27.67 -7.78 2.64
C GLN A 34 28.66 -8.92 2.39
N SER A 35 29.23 -9.02 1.18
CA SER A 35 30.21 -10.07 0.86
C SER A 35 31.58 -9.84 1.51
N LEU A 36 31.92 -8.59 1.85
CA LEU A 36 33.15 -8.24 2.59
C LEU A 36 32.96 -8.40 4.11
N GLN A 37 31.77 -8.12 4.66
CA GLN A 37 31.49 -8.26 6.09
C GLN A 37 31.52 -9.71 6.58
N GLN A 38 31.05 -10.68 5.78
CA GLN A 38 31.11 -12.11 6.14
C GLN A 38 32.54 -12.66 6.31
N ARG A 39 33.57 -11.98 5.78
CA ARG A 39 34.98 -12.39 5.95
C ARG A 39 35.70 -11.73 7.13
N SER A 40 35.08 -10.77 7.82
CA SER A 40 35.73 -10.01 8.91
C SER A 40 35.23 -10.34 10.32
N HIS A 41 34.20 -11.18 10.47
CA HIS A 41 33.67 -11.58 11.78
C HIS A 41 34.54 -12.64 12.47
N ARG A 42 35.76 -12.27 12.83
CA ARG A 42 36.51 -12.87 13.94
C ARG A 42 37.24 -11.75 14.64
N ARG A 43 36.73 -11.39 15.83
CA ARG A 43 37.17 -10.32 16.74
C ARG A 43 36.61 -8.93 16.40
N GLN A 44 35.50 -8.58 17.05
CA GLN A 44 35.44 -7.33 17.80
C GLN A 44 34.27 -7.35 18.78
N THR A 45 34.60 -6.92 19.99
CA THR A 45 33.81 -6.78 21.20
C THR A 45 32.64 -5.81 21.03
N SER A 46 31.57 -6.03 21.81
CA SER A 46 30.33 -5.25 21.86
C SER A 46 30.53 -3.74 21.74
N PRO A 47 29.83 -3.04 20.83
CA PRO A 47 29.87 -1.58 20.77
C PRO A 47 29.04 -0.98 21.90
N GLN A 48 29.67 -0.67 23.03
CA GLN A 48 29.22 0.47 23.84
C GLN A 48 29.54 1.73 23.02
N MET A 49 28.60 2.16 22.17
CA MET A 49 28.77 3.38 21.37
C MET A 49 28.44 4.61 22.22
N LEU A 50 29.51 5.34 22.53
CA LEU A 50 29.63 6.71 23.04
C LEU A 50 28.32 7.53 23.10
N ALA A 51 27.67 7.55 24.26
CA ALA A 51 26.62 8.52 24.59
C ALA A 51 27.17 9.62 25.51
N ARG A 52 26.68 10.86 25.38
CA ARG A 52 27.08 11.97 26.27
C ARG A 52 26.50 11.82 27.68
N PRO A 53 27.19 12.29 28.74
CA PRO A 53 26.83 12.02 30.15
C PRO A 53 25.47 12.56 30.66
N GLY A 54 24.81 13.46 29.92
CA GLY A 54 23.54 14.08 30.32
C GLY A 54 22.30 13.28 29.89
N ILE A 55 22.24 12.87 28.62
CA ILE A 55 21.10 12.13 28.06
C ILE A 55 21.02 10.72 28.67
N MET A 56 22.15 10.06 28.94
CA MET A 56 22.16 8.71 29.57
C MET A 56 21.47 8.62 30.94
N ARG A 57 21.30 9.73 31.67
CA ARG A 57 20.80 9.69 33.06
C ARG A 57 19.28 9.79 33.19
N GLN A 58 18.57 10.13 32.11
CA GLN A 58 17.11 10.22 32.13
C GLN A 58 16.52 8.85 31.75
N GLY A 59 15.55 8.33 32.52
CA GLY A 59 14.92 7.03 32.24
C GLY A 59 15.84 5.80 32.32
N LYS A 60 15.23 4.62 32.29
CA LYS A 60 15.86 3.28 32.39
C LYS A 60 15.97 2.56 31.05
N ALA A 61 15.33 3.05 29.97
CA ALA A 61 15.39 2.39 28.67
C ALA A 61 16.79 2.46 28.04
N THR A 62 17.20 1.44 27.30
CA THR A 62 18.46 1.43 26.55
C THR A 62 18.55 2.63 25.61
N CYS A 63 19.73 3.24 25.49
CA CYS A 63 19.97 4.43 24.69
C CYS A 63 21.11 4.21 23.71
N TYR A 64 20.91 4.57 22.44
CA TYR A 64 21.90 4.48 21.37
C TYR A 64 22.02 5.82 20.65
N TYR A 65 23.22 6.20 20.23
CA TYR A 65 23.42 7.36 19.36
C TYR A 65 23.65 6.90 17.91
N ILE A 66 22.90 7.49 16.98
CA ILE A 66 22.93 7.17 15.56
C ILE A 66 23.08 8.47 14.78
N ASP A 67 24.18 8.61 14.05
CA ASP A 67 24.56 9.76 13.22
C ASP A 67 24.85 9.39 11.76
N SER A 68 24.63 8.13 11.41
CA SER A 68 24.82 7.63 10.06
C SER A 68 23.98 6.37 9.83
N PRO A 69 23.44 6.18 8.62
CA PRO A 69 22.82 4.91 8.23
C PRO A 69 23.74 3.69 8.43
N ALA A 70 25.06 3.89 8.38
CA ALA A 70 26.04 2.83 8.61
C ALA A 70 26.11 2.34 10.07
N ASN A 71 25.65 3.16 11.01
CA ASN A 71 25.63 2.86 12.44
C ASN A 71 24.29 2.25 12.89
N LEU A 72 23.36 2.02 11.95
CA LEU A 72 22.11 1.35 12.24
C LEU A 72 22.37 -0.13 12.60
N PRO A 73 21.73 -0.63 13.68
CA PRO A 73 21.86 -2.03 14.06
C PRO A 73 21.30 -2.94 12.95
N GLY A 74 22.04 -4.00 12.60
CA GLY A 74 21.68 -4.91 11.50
C GLY A 74 20.46 -5.81 11.77
N ASN A 75 19.83 -5.71 12.94
CA ASN A 75 18.74 -6.55 13.44
C ASN A 75 17.45 -5.76 13.72
N MET A 76 17.12 -4.76 12.92
CA MET A 76 15.82 -4.07 13.01
C MET A 76 14.65 -5.02 12.70
N GLN A 77 13.48 -4.72 13.27
CA GLN A 77 12.33 -5.63 13.25
C GLN A 77 11.76 -5.81 11.85
N SER A 78 11.86 -4.78 10.99
CA SER A 78 11.48 -4.90 9.58
C SER A 78 12.30 -4.02 8.63
N ASN A 79 12.21 -4.33 7.34
CA ASN A 79 12.81 -3.53 6.27
C ASN A 79 12.19 -2.13 6.17
N PHE A 80 10.91 -2.00 6.52
CA PHE A 80 10.20 -0.73 6.54
C PHE A 80 10.71 0.17 7.66
N GLU A 81 10.83 -0.38 8.88
CA GLU A 81 11.47 0.30 10.02
C GLU A 81 12.90 0.76 9.64
N SER A 82 13.68 -0.14 9.05
CA SER A 82 15.04 0.15 8.58
C SER A 82 15.11 1.30 7.57
N SER A 83 14.15 1.37 6.66
CA SER A 83 14.07 2.45 5.68
C SER A 83 13.76 3.80 6.32
N ILE A 84 12.87 3.83 7.33
CA ILE A 84 12.55 5.06 8.07
C ILE A 84 13.81 5.57 8.78
N PHE A 85 14.46 4.71 9.57
CA PHE A 85 15.66 5.09 10.30
C PHE A 85 16.83 5.50 9.40
N SER A 86 17.02 4.82 8.27
CA SER A 86 18.07 5.17 7.29
C SER A 86 17.92 6.60 6.78
N ARG A 87 16.68 7.04 6.52
CA ARG A 87 16.39 8.41 6.07
C ARG A 87 16.63 9.45 7.17
N CYS A 88 16.24 9.12 8.41
CA CYS A 88 16.45 10.01 9.56
C CYS A 88 17.91 10.07 10.04
N ALA A 89 18.71 9.01 9.85
CA ALA A 89 20.02 8.88 10.47
C ALA A 89 21.05 9.94 10.03
N SER A 90 20.84 10.57 8.88
CA SER A 90 21.69 11.68 8.40
C SER A 90 21.65 12.93 9.30
N ILE A 91 20.62 13.04 10.14
CA ILE A 91 20.41 14.17 11.06
C ILE A 91 21.24 14.00 12.34
N GLY A 92 21.44 12.77 12.82
CA GLY A 92 21.96 12.50 14.16
C GLY A 92 20.87 12.52 15.23
N PHE A 93 20.68 11.41 15.94
CA PHE A 93 19.70 11.30 17.03
C PHE A 93 20.12 10.29 18.10
N HIS A 94 19.56 10.45 19.29
CA HIS A 94 19.61 9.45 20.36
C HIS A 94 18.30 8.66 20.36
N ARG A 95 18.38 7.33 20.30
CA ARG A 95 17.23 6.41 20.31
C ARG A 95 17.12 5.70 21.64
N ARG A 96 15.94 5.79 22.27
CA ARG A 96 15.50 4.91 23.36
C ARG A 96 14.73 3.73 22.78
N GLU A 97 15.06 2.51 23.19
CA GLU A 97 14.47 1.32 22.57
C GLU A 97 13.84 0.36 23.59
N LYS A 98 14.64 -0.20 24.52
CA LYS A 98 14.19 -1.30 25.38
C LYS A 98 14.13 -0.88 26.83
N LEU A 99 12.95 -0.97 27.44
CA LEU A 99 12.73 -0.75 28.86
C LEU A 99 12.56 -2.08 29.59
N PRO A 100 13.43 -2.42 30.56
CA PRO A 100 13.26 -3.62 31.36
C PRO A 100 11.95 -3.62 32.15
N ALA A 101 11.26 -4.76 32.18
CA ALA A 101 10.13 -4.95 33.08
C ALA A 101 10.65 -5.32 34.49
N ASP A 102 10.88 -4.30 35.30
CA ASP A 102 11.25 -4.39 36.72
C ASP A 102 10.02 -4.33 37.65
N GLU A 103 10.27 -4.30 38.96
CA GLU A 103 9.19 -4.19 39.96
C GLU A 103 8.41 -2.87 39.84
N GLU A 104 9.10 -1.76 39.56
CA GLU A 104 8.51 -0.43 39.49
C GLU A 104 7.61 -0.25 38.27
N THR A 105 8.07 -0.66 37.08
CA THR A 105 7.27 -0.66 35.85
C THR A 105 6.02 -1.52 35.98
N ARG A 106 6.15 -2.71 36.57
CA ARG A 106 5.00 -3.59 36.86
C ARG A 106 4.01 -2.95 37.82
N ARG A 107 4.50 -2.30 38.88
CA ARG A 107 3.67 -1.57 39.84
C ARG A 107 2.92 -0.43 39.17
N LYS A 108 3.61 0.45 38.42
CA LYS A 108 2.98 1.57 37.68
C LYS A 108 1.88 1.08 36.71
N LEU A 109 2.13 -0.01 35.97
CA LEU A 109 1.12 -0.60 35.08
C LEU A 109 -0.07 -1.17 35.83
N LYS A 110 0.17 -1.87 36.94
CA LYS A 110 -0.90 -2.41 37.79
C LYS A 110 -1.77 -1.28 38.37
N ASP A 111 -1.13 -0.25 38.92
CA ASP A 111 -1.80 0.90 39.54
C ASP A 111 -2.61 1.69 38.49
N SER A 112 -2.15 1.75 37.24
CA SER A 112 -2.88 2.42 36.14
C SER A 112 -4.13 1.67 35.66
N GLY A 113 -4.22 0.36 35.90
CA GLY A 113 -5.30 -0.48 35.39
C GLY A 113 -5.32 -0.72 33.87
N ILE A 114 -4.35 -0.19 33.11
CA ILE A 114 -4.31 -0.23 31.63
C ILE A 114 -4.24 -1.65 31.02
N LEU A 115 -3.83 -2.64 31.82
CA LEU A 115 -3.68 -4.04 31.41
C LEU A 115 -4.81 -4.95 31.92
N THR A 116 -5.86 -4.36 32.50
CA THR A 116 -7.03 -5.11 32.97
C THR A 116 -7.99 -5.41 31.82
N LYS A 117 -8.70 -6.52 31.93
CA LYS A 117 -9.78 -6.92 31.03
C LYS A 117 -10.80 -5.80 30.88
N GLY A 118 -11.24 -5.20 31.99
CA GLY A 118 -12.25 -4.14 31.98
C GLY A 118 -11.78 -2.92 31.18
N TYR A 119 -10.51 -2.55 31.28
CA TYR A 119 -9.95 -1.47 30.47
C TYR A 119 -9.99 -1.81 28.98
N ALA A 120 -9.55 -3.02 28.61
CA ALA A 120 -9.58 -3.51 27.23
C ALA A 120 -11.00 -3.52 26.64
N GLU A 121 -12.00 -3.98 27.40
CA GLU A 121 -13.41 -3.98 26.99
C GLU A 121 -13.91 -2.57 26.66
N ARG A 122 -13.65 -1.60 27.54
CA ARG A 122 -14.09 -0.21 27.35
C ARG A 122 -13.43 0.44 26.14
N VAL A 123 -12.12 0.25 25.97
CA VAL A 123 -11.41 0.73 24.79
C VAL A 123 -11.97 0.08 23.53
N ASN A 124 -12.18 -1.24 23.53
CA ASN A 124 -12.74 -1.96 22.39
C ASN A 124 -14.15 -1.47 22.03
N GLN A 125 -14.98 -1.11 23.02
CA GLN A 125 -16.30 -0.50 22.77
C GLN A 125 -16.17 0.84 22.02
N VAL A 126 -15.27 1.71 22.46
CA VAL A 126 -15.08 3.03 21.81
C VAL A 126 -14.51 2.87 20.40
N VAL A 127 -13.53 1.98 20.20
CA VAL A 127 -13.02 1.66 18.85
C VAL A 127 -14.14 1.05 17.99
N PHE A 128 -15.11 0.34 18.57
CA PHE A 128 -16.20 -0.26 17.80
C PHE A 128 -17.16 0.82 17.32
N ALA A 129 -17.57 1.69 18.22
CA ALA A 129 -18.38 2.86 17.90
C ALA A 129 -17.69 3.77 16.87
N ALA A 130 -16.38 3.96 16.99
CA ALA A 130 -15.60 4.78 16.05
C ALA A 130 -15.53 4.22 14.62
N CYS A 131 -15.65 2.90 14.46
CA CYS A 131 -15.59 2.21 13.17
C CYS A 131 -16.97 1.81 12.63
N GLU A 132 -18.06 2.11 13.35
CA GLU A 132 -19.39 1.56 13.08
C GLU A 132 -19.91 1.96 11.69
N GLU A 133 -19.77 3.23 11.33
CA GLU A 133 -20.21 3.77 10.03
C GLU A 133 -19.47 3.10 8.87
N TYR A 134 -18.16 2.91 9.00
CA TYR A 134 -17.33 2.21 8.02
C TYR A 134 -17.81 0.76 7.80
N TYR A 135 -18.09 0.03 8.88
CA TYR A 135 -18.56 -1.35 8.76
C TYR A 135 -19.96 -1.43 8.15
N LYS A 136 -20.86 -0.49 8.46
CA LYS A 136 -22.18 -0.37 7.82
C LYS A 136 -22.04 -0.13 6.32
N GLU A 137 -21.16 0.79 5.91
CA GLU A 137 -20.90 1.08 4.49
C GLU A 137 -20.35 -0.14 3.74
N CYS A 138 -19.41 -0.86 4.34
CA CYS A 138 -18.89 -2.11 3.77
C CYS A 138 -19.99 -3.15 3.55
N ALA A 139 -20.90 -3.31 4.53
CA ALA A 139 -22.02 -4.24 4.43
C ALA A 139 -22.99 -3.84 3.31
N THR A 140 -23.33 -2.55 3.19
CA THR A 140 -24.19 -2.04 2.11
C THR A 140 -23.57 -2.25 0.73
N ARG A 141 -22.24 -2.07 0.61
CA ARG A 141 -21.51 -2.26 -0.66
C ARG A 141 -21.05 -3.68 -0.92
N GLN A 142 -21.37 -4.64 -0.04
CA GLN A 142 -20.88 -6.03 -0.09
C GLN A 142 -19.35 -6.13 -0.21
N LYS A 143 -18.63 -5.15 0.34
CA LYS A 143 -17.17 -5.11 0.36
C LYS A 143 -16.64 -5.82 1.60
N LYS A 144 -15.59 -6.64 1.46
CA LYS A 144 -14.89 -7.21 2.61
C LYS A 144 -14.23 -6.07 3.42
N PRO A 145 -14.57 -5.90 4.70
CA PRO A 145 -14.02 -4.81 5.50
C PRO A 145 -12.57 -5.08 5.93
N LEU A 146 -11.81 -4.00 6.12
CA LEU A 146 -10.52 -4.01 6.78
C LEU A 146 -10.69 -4.51 8.21
N LYS A 147 -9.85 -5.47 8.61
CA LYS A 147 -9.82 -5.98 9.98
C LYS A 147 -9.08 -4.98 10.86
N ILE A 148 -9.81 -4.28 11.71
CA ILE A 148 -9.25 -3.33 12.68
C ILE A 148 -8.95 -4.09 13.99
N SER A 149 -7.71 -3.95 14.47
CA SER A 149 -7.18 -4.59 15.67
C SER A 149 -7.92 -4.12 16.93
N ARG A 150 -7.98 -5.02 17.91
CA ARG A 150 -8.62 -4.82 19.22
C ARG A 150 -7.66 -5.23 20.31
N MET A 151 -7.82 -4.69 21.52
CA MET A 151 -7.13 -5.20 22.70
C MET A 151 -7.63 -6.62 23.00
N ASP A 152 -6.76 -7.47 23.52
CA ASP A 152 -7.19 -8.73 24.12
C ASP A 152 -7.99 -8.42 25.39
N ASP A 153 -9.30 -8.66 25.34
CA ASP A 153 -10.25 -8.47 26.42
C ASP A 153 -10.74 -9.83 26.99
N THR A 154 -10.01 -10.91 26.72
CA THR A 154 -10.38 -12.23 27.23
C THR A 154 -9.90 -12.47 28.66
N LYS A 155 -8.80 -11.83 29.06
CA LYS A 155 -8.14 -11.99 30.37
C LYS A 155 -7.30 -10.77 30.71
N ASP A 156 -6.99 -10.63 32.01
CA ASP A 156 -5.95 -9.71 32.45
C ASP A 156 -4.58 -10.19 31.91
N ILE A 157 -3.73 -9.23 31.54
CA ILE A 157 -2.38 -9.55 31.06
C ILE A 157 -1.49 -9.89 32.26
N ASP A 158 -0.89 -11.08 32.23
CA ASP A 158 0.07 -11.50 33.25
C ASP A 158 1.41 -10.76 33.08
N LEU A 159 1.62 -9.75 33.91
CA LEU A 159 2.83 -8.95 33.99
C LEU A 159 4.11 -9.77 34.24
N ALA A 160 4.02 -10.98 34.80
CA ALA A 160 5.18 -11.84 35.02
C ALA A 160 5.75 -12.41 33.71
N THR A 161 4.94 -12.46 32.65
CA THR A 161 5.36 -12.96 31.33
C THR A 161 6.14 -11.93 30.51
N ILE A 162 6.14 -10.66 30.94
CA ILE A 162 6.77 -9.57 30.21
C ILE A 162 8.17 -9.32 30.77
N SER A 163 9.19 -9.50 29.93
CA SER A 163 10.60 -9.24 30.28
C SER A 163 11.04 -7.81 29.96
N GLU A 164 10.54 -7.24 28.87
CA GLU A 164 10.87 -5.89 28.42
C GLU A 164 9.72 -5.28 27.61
N TYR A 165 9.70 -3.95 27.56
CA TYR A 165 8.85 -3.16 26.68
C TYR A 165 9.73 -2.51 25.62
N GLN A 166 9.34 -2.63 24.35
CA GLN A 166 10.10 -2.09 23.23
C GLN A 166 9.33 -0.93 22.60
N ALA A 167 10.04 0.17 22.37
CA ALA A 167 9.60 1.29 21.54
C ALA A 167 10.17 1.13 20.13
N ASP A 168 9.34 1.35 19.12
CA ASP A 168 9.83 1.35 17.73
C ASP A 168 10.70 2.59 17.51
N MET A 169 10.17 3.79 17.77
CA MET A 169 10.87 5.04 17.50
C MET A 169 10.68 6.08 18.62
N CYS A 170 11.59 6.07 19.61
CA CYS A 170 11.66 7.11 20.63
C CYS A 170 12.99 7.87 20.49
N LEU A 171 12.93 9.08 19.91
CA LEU A 171 14.13 9.82 19.48
C LEU A 171 14.23 11.19 20.15
N THR A 172 15.45 11.62 20.45
CA THR A 172 15.78 13.00 20.81
C THR A 172 17.01 13.48 20.04
N PHE A 173 17.15 14.79 19.89
CA PHE A 173 18.12 15.43 18.99
C PHE A 173 18.98 16.44 19.74
N ASP A 174 20.22 16.63 19.25
CA ASP A 174 21.18 17.54 19.88
C ASP A 174 20.89 19.03 19.60
N ASN A 175 20.07 19.32 18.59
CA ASN A 175 19.67 20.65 18.16
C ASN A 175 18.16 20.71 17.95
N ASP A 176 17.61 21.93 17.99
CA ASP A 176 16.23 22.18 17.59
C ASP A 176 16.02 21.74 16.14
N ILE A 177 14.93 21.04 15.89
CA ILE A 177 14.65 20.48 14.57
C ILE A 177 13.15 20.41 14.30
N ASP A 178 12.77 20.75 13.07
CA ASP A 178 11.38 20.65 12.64
C ASP A 178 11.03 19.19 12.32
N LEU A 179 9.81 18.78 12.68
CA LEU A 179 9.31 17.43 12.40
C LEU A 179 9.29 17.11 10.90
N GLN A 180 9.11 18.15 10.07
CA GLN A 180 9.23 18.04 8.62
C GLN A 180 10.64 17.66 8.18
N THR A 181 11.66 18.22 8.82
CA THR A 181 13.06 17.91 8.51
C THR A 181 13.39 16.46 8.88
N ILE A 182 12.84 15.98 10.01
CA ILE A 182 13.01 14.59 10.47
C ILE A 182 12.46 13.60 9.44
N PHE A 183 11.29 13.87 8.87
CA PHE A 183 10.61 12.95 7.95
C PHE A 183 10.61 13.40 6.49
N LYS A 184 11.47 14.36 6.09
CA LYS A 184 11.47 14.97 4.75
C LYS A 184 11.56 13.97 3.59
N ASP A 185 12.30 12.88 3.81
CA ASP A 185 12.49 11.85 2.81
C ASP A 185 11.47 10.72 2.97
N VAL A 186 10.73 10.69 4.08
CA VAL A 186 9.76 9.64 4.42
C VAL A 186 8.34 10.04 4.02
N VAL A 187 7.99 11.32 4.14
CA VAL A 187 6.69 11.90 3.80
C VAL A 187 6.78 12.60 2.45
N VAL A 188 5.94 12.19 1.50
CA VAL A 188 5.98 12.71 0.12
C VAL A 188 5.09 13.92 -0.04
N ASN A 189 3.85 13.85 0.44
CA ASN A 189 2.89 14.94 0.38
C ASN A 189 2.25 15.16 1.77
N PRO A 190 2.85 16.01 2.63
CA PRO A 190 2.40 16.17 3.99
C PRO A 190 0.91 16.50 4.14
N ALA A 191 0.37 17.34 3.26
CA ALA A 191 -1.03 17.73 3.28
C ALA A 191 -2.00 16.54 3.13
N GLN A 192 -1.58 15.48 2.42
CA GLN A 192 -2.41 14.29 2.25
C GLN A 192 -1.95 13.11 3.11
N ASP A 193 -0.67 13.05 3.48
CA ASP A 193 -0.07 11.89 4.13
C ASP A 193 -0.02 12.03 5.65
N VAL A 194 -0.21 13.23 6.18
CA VAL A 194 -0.19 13.49 7.62
C VAL A 194 -1.59 13.81 8.12
N ARG A 195 -1.95 13.24 9.28
CA ARG A 195 -3.18 13.53 10.01
C ARG A 195 -2.83 13.79 11.47
N ILE A 196 -3.33 14.88 12.03
CA ILE A 196 -3.08 15.26 13.42
C ILE A 196 -4.38 15.14 14.20
N PHE A 197 -4.31 14.52 15.36
CA PHE A 197 -5.44 14.26 16.24
C PHE A 197 -5.19 14.81 17.65
N GLY A 198 -6.27 14.97 18.42
CA GLY A 198 -6.22 15.41 19.83
C GLY A 198 -5.98 16.90 20.05
N LYS A 199 -5.30 17.61 19.13
CA LYS A 199 -5.03 19.06 19.25
C LYS A 199 -5.52 19.83 18.02
N HIS A 200 -6.39 20.80 18.23
CA HIS A 200 -6.93 21.64 17.16
C HIS A 200 -5.95 22.74 16.75
N GLY A 201 -5.94 23.08 15.46
CA GLY A 201 -5.20 24.23 14.93
C GLY A 201 -3.68 24.08 14.86
N VAL A 202 -3.14 22.88 15.08
CA VAL A 202 -1.72 22.59 14.91
C VAL A 202 -1.49 22.02 13.52
N SER A 203 -0.64 22.69 12.74
CA SER A 203 -0.19 22.17 11.45
C SER A 203 1.06 21.33 11.61
N TYR A 204 1.30 20.44 10.65
CA TYR A 204 2.51 19.62 10.61
C TYR A 204 3.79 20.47 10.45
N GLU A 205 3.68 21.58 9.73
CA GLU A 205 4.72 22.59 9.49
C GLU A 205 5.16 23.29 10.79
N ASP A 206 4.26 23.42 11.77
CA ASP A 206 4.51 24.15 13.01
C ASP A 206 5.11 23.27 14.12
N LEU A 207 5.27 21.97 13.84
CA LEU A 207 5.78 21.01 14.82
C LEU A 207 7.31 21.06 14.89
N GLN A 208 7.81 21.79 15.87
CA GLN A 208 9.23 21.85 16.21
C GLN A 208 9.54 20.93 17.41
N VAL A 209 10.65 20.22 17.32
CA VAL A 209 11.23 19.43 18.41
C VAL A 209 12.38 20.23 18.98
N MET A 210 12.21 20.77 20.19
CA MET A 210 13.29 21.50 20.83
C MET A 210 14.38 20.53 21.28
N LYS A 211 15.61 21.02 21.41
CA LYS A 211 16.72 20.24 21.94
C LYS A 211 16.32 19.51 23.23
N GLU A 212 16.70 18.23 23.31
CA GLU A 212 16.40 17.32 24.43
C GLU A 212 14.91 16.97 24.62
N GLU A 213 14.01 17.45 23.75
CA GLU A 213 12.65 16.90 23.65
C GLU A 213 12.63 15.61 22.84
N TYR A 214 11.58 14.82 23.06
CA TYR A 214 11.41 13.52 22.42
C TYR A 214 10.31 13.55 21.38
N ILE A 215 10.49 12.76 20.33
CA ILE A 215 9.40 12.27 19.50
C ILE A 215 9.22 10.77 19.73
N CYS A 216 7.97 10.34 19.78
CA CYS A 216 7.61 8.98 20.16
C CYS A 216 6.62 8.39 19.15
N PHE A 217 7.12 7.59 18.22
CA PHE A 217 6.34 6.98 17.16
C PHE A 217 6.38 5.45 17.26
N GLU A 218 5.24 4.82 16.98
CA GLU A 218 5.19 3.38 16.69
C GLU A 218 5.03 3.16 15.17
N ILE A 219 5.54 2.04 14.67
CA ILE A 219 5.63 1.75 13.24
C ILE A 219 4.78 0.51 12.91
N THR A 220 3.95 0.57 11.87
CA THR A 220 3.17 -0.59 11.42
C THR A 220 3.02 -0.64 9.91
N GLU A 221 3.28 -1.81 9.31
CA GLU A 221 3.05 -2.06 7.88
C GLU A 221 1.58 -2.42 7.57
N THR A 222 0.72 -2.44 8.58
CA THR A 222 -0.70 -2.79 8.44
C THR A 222 -1.57 -1.71 9.08
N PRO A 223 -2.32 -0.92 8.31
CA PRO A 223 -3.18 0.14 8.85
C PRO A 223 -4.21 -0.41 9.85
N GLY A 224 -4.73 -1.61 9.61
CA GLY A 224 -5.63 -2.29 10.55
C GLY A 224 -5.08 -2.50 11.96
N LYS A 225 -3.75 -2.44 12.18
CA LYS A 225 -3.09 -2.56 13.50
C LYS A 225 -2.84 -1.22 14.22
N ILE A 226 -3.30 -0.11 13.67
CA ILE A 226 -3.06 1.22 14.24
C ILE A 226 -3.59 1.35 15.67
N PHE A 227 -4.76 0.79 15.98
CA PHE A 227 -5.29 0.84 17.35
C PHE A 227 -4.43 0.01 18.32
N GLU A 228 -3.93 -1.16 17.90
CA GLU A 228 -2.97 -1.94 18.70
C GLU A 228 -1.72 -1.10 19.03
N LYS A 229 -1.18 -0.38 18.04
CA LYS A 229 -0.02 0.50 18.24
C LYS A 229 -0.34 1.74 19.08
N LEU A 230 -1.54 2.32 18.94
CA LEU A 230 -2.02 3.40 19.79
C LEU A 230 -2.04 2.96 21.28
N PHE A 231 -2.44 1.73 21.58
CA PHE A 231 -2.40 1.21 22.94
C PHE A 231 -0.97 1.02 23.47
N GLN A 232 -0.04 0.63 22.60
CA GLN A 232 1.39 0.53 22.95
C GLN A 232 1.97 1.90 23.29
N VAL A 233 1.68 2.91 22.47
CA VAL A 233 2.05 4.31 22.72
C VAL A 233 1.51 4.80 24.06
N ASN A 234 0.22 4.61 24.34
CA ASN A 234 -0.40 5.04 25.59
C ASN A 234 0.29 4.38 26.80
N ARG A 235 0.55 3.07 26.73
CA ARG A 235 1.26 2.34 27.78
C ARG A 235 2.67 2.88 28.02
N LEU A 236 3.44 3.14 26.98
CA LEU A 236 4.83 3.57 27.10
C LEU A 236 4.96 5.03 27.55
N TYR A 237 4.16 5.94 27.00
CA TYR A 237 4.39 7.37 27.12
C TYR A 237 3.40 8.12 28.01
N ASN A 238 2.31 7.47 28.44
CA ASN A 238 1.42 8.03 29.47
C ASN A 238 1.58 7.32 30.82
N VAL A 239 1.83 6.01 30.85
CA VAL A 239 2.02 5.26 32.10
C VAL A 239 3.50 5.12 32.48
N LEU A 240 4.36 4.81 31.50
CA LEU A 240 5.77 4.49 31.74
C LEU A 240 6.75 5.58 31.32
N LYS A 241 6.28 6.81 31.04
CA LYS A 241 7.11 7.92 30.54
C LYS A 241 8.39 8.12 31.35
N GLY A 242 8.25 8.22 32.68
CA GLY A 242 9.37 8.43 33.59
C GLY A 242 10.45 7.35 33.49
N GLU A 243 10.02 6.10 33.33
CA GLU A 243 10.92 4.96 33.16
C GLU A 243 11.49 4.88 31.74
N MET A 244 10.72 5.28 30.73
CA MET A 244 11.15 5.26 29.33
C MET A 244 12.20 6.34 29.04
N ILE A 245 11.88 7.59 29.36
CA ILE A 245 12.65 8.76 28.91
C ILE A 245 13.06 9.71 30.04
N GLY A 246 12.49 9.58 31.24
CA GLY A 246 12.69 10.48 32.38
C GLY A 246 11.44 11.30 32.71
N GLU A 247 11.22 11.57 34.00
CA GLU A 247 10.00 12.26 34.47
C GLU A 247 9.93 13.70 33.92
N ASP A 248 11.05 14.42 33.96
CA ASP A 248 11.17 15.82 33.52
C ASP A 248 11.25 16.00 31.99
N SER A 249 11.41 14.91 31.24
CA SER A 249 11.58 14.95 29.81
C SER A 249 10.28 15.39 29.12
N LYS A 250 10.39 16.18 28.05
CA LYS A 250 9.23 16.63 27.28
C LYS A 250 9.10 15.83 26.00
N ILE A 251 7.87 15.67 25.54
CA ILE A 251 7.57 15.02 24.26
C ILE A 251 6.95 16.07 23.35
N ALA A 252 7.59 16.33 22.23
CA ALA A 252 7.14 17.31 21.23
C ALA A 252 6.00 16.75 20.37
N ALA A 253 6.06 15.45 20.04
CA ALA A 253 5.03 14.77 19.27
C ALA A 253 5.00 13.27 19.59
N ILE A 254 3.79 12.72 19.60
CA ILE A 254 3.54 11.28 19.63
C ILE A 254 2.91 10.90 18.30
N GLY A 255 3.14 9.70 17.79
CA GLY A 255 2.51 9.34 16.54
C GLY A 255 2.63 7.90 16.10
N LEU A 256 2.17 7.67 14.87
CA LEU A 256 2.23 6.38 14.20
C LEU A 256 2.70 6.58 12.77
N LEU A 257 3.66 5.77 12.34
CA LEU A 257 4.05 5.66 10.94
C LEU A 257 3.41 4.40 10.38
N THR A 258 2.65 4.54 9.30
CA THR A 258 2.03 3.40 8.67
C THR A 258 2.32 3.31 7.18
N ASN A 259 2.59 2.10 6.73
CA ASN A 259 2.55 1.73 5.33
C ASN A 259 1.29 0.91 5.06
N GLY A 260 0.93 0.74 3.79
CA GLY A 260 -0.26 0.03 3.34
C GLY A 260 -0.84 0.68 2.09
N ASN A 261 -2.02 0.25 1.67
CA ASN A 261 -2.73 0.97 0.61
C ASN A 261 -3.34 2.27 1.17
N ARG A 262 -3.54 3.25 0.30
CA ARG A 262 -4.09 4.57 0.65
C ARG A 262 -5.52 4.49 1.17
N GLU A 263 -6.34 3.57 0.63
CA GLU A 263 -7.74 3.44 1.03
C GLU A 263 -7.88 3.04 2.50
N ASP A 264 -7.11 2.04 2.94
CA ASP A 264 -7.06 1.57 4.33
C ASP A 264 -6.53 2.66 5.27
N PHE A 265 -5.56 3.46 4.82
CA PHE A 265 -5.09 4.62 5.57
C PHE A 265 -6.21 5.64 5.82
N GLU A 266 -6.96 6.01 4.78
CA GLU A 266 -8.08 6.98 4.93
C GLU A 266 -9.18 6.42 5.84
N VAL A 267 -9.51 5.13 5.69
CA VAL A 267 -10.47 4.44 6.57
C VAL A 267 -10.04 4.55 8.03
N VAL A 268 -8.80 4.18 8.33
CA VAL A 268 -8.32 4.17 9.72
C VAL A 268 -8.13 5.58 10.26
N SER A 269 -7.72 6.54 9.42
CA SER A 269 -7.68 7.97 9.78
C SER A 269 -9.07 8.47 10.21
N GLY A 270 -10.12 8.14 9.45
CA GLY A 270 -11.50 8.46 9.80
C GLY A 270 -11.92 7.84 11.13
N CYS A 271 -11.60 6.56 11.33
CA CYS A 271 -11.86 5.84 12.59
C CYS A 271 -11.12 6.46 13.77
N LEU A 272 -9.85 6.88 13.60
CA LEU A 272 -9.08 7.56 14.64
C LEU A 272 -9.69 8.91 15.00
N SER A 273 -10.09 9.71 14.01
CA SER A 273 -10.76 10.99 14.24
C SER A 273 -11.98 10.81 15.14
N ARG A 274 -12.82 9.81 14.82
CA ARG A 274 -13.99 9.49 15.62
C ARG A 274 -13.63 8.93 16.99
N PHE A 275 -12.61 8.09 17.09
CA PHE A 275 -12.12 7.55 18.36
C PHE A 275 -11.70 8.68 19.32
N PHE A 276 -10.86 9.61 18.88
CA PHE A 276 -10.42 10.73 19.74
C PHE A 276 -11.61 11.59 20.17
N SER A 277 -12.59 11.82 19.30
CA SER A 277 -13.83 12.52 19.64
C SER A 277 -14.73 11.78 20.63
N LEU A 278 -14.76 10.44 20.60
CA LEU A 278 -15.58 9.65 21.54
C LEU A 278 -14.84 9.45 22.86
N ALA A 279 -13.54 9.24 22.82
CA ALA A 279 -12.72 9.01 23.99
C ALA A 279 -12.60 10.27 24.87
N SER A 280 -12.76 11.49 24.33
CA SER A 280 -12.84 12.73 25.13
C SER A 280 -14.01 12.72 26.12
N ASP A 281 -15.09 12.01 25.79
CA ASP A 281 -16.29 11.94 26.62
C ASP A 281 -16.18 10.86 27.71
N HIS A 282 -15.11 10.06 27.69
CA HIS A 282 -14.86 8.99 28.65
C HIS A 282 -13.73 9.38 29.62
N HIS A 283 -14.08 9.66 30.88
CA HIS A 283 -13.12 10.05 31.93
C HIS A 283 -11.91 9.10 32.05
N GLU A 284 -12.11 7.80 31.85
CA GLU A 284 -11.04 6.80 31.96
C GLU A 284 -10.12 6.72 30.72
N LEU A 285 -10.58 7.25 29.58
CA LEU A 285 -9.80 7.33 28.35
C LEU A 285 -9.17 8.71 28.14
N THR A 286 -9.32 9.60 29.12
CA THR A 286 -8.63 10.90 29.15
C THR A 286 -7.12 10.75 28.96
N SER A 287 -6.51 9.64 29.40
CA SER A 287 -5.09 9.36 29.11
C SER A 287 -4.75 9.37 27.61
N PHE A 288 -5.68 8.97 26.73
CA PHE A 288 -5.51 9.09 25.28
C PHE A 288 -5.76 10.50 24.75
N VAL A 289 -6.61 11.27 25.42
CA VAL A 289 -7.28 12.44 24.85
C VAL A 289 -6.98 13.74 25.59
N ASP A 290 -6.18 13.72 26.67
CA ASP A 290 -5.89 14.91 27.47
C ASP A 290 -5.27 16.01 26.58
N PRO A 291 -6.05 17.02 26.15
CA PRO A 291 -5.73 17.83 24.97
C PRO A 291 -4.82 19.02 25.31
N GLY A 292 -3.92 18.84 26.28
CA GLY A 292 -3.16 19.92 26.89
C GLY A 292 -1.72 20.12 26.41
N SER A 293 -1.06 19.18 25.71
CA SER A 293 0.37 19.38 25.41
C SER A 293 0.92 18.69 24.16
N ILE A 294 0.57 17.43 23.87
CA ILE A 294 1.32 16.63 22.89
C ILE A 294 0.42 16.24 21.69
N PRO A 295 0.73 16.68 20.47
CA PRO A 295 -0.02 16.31 19.26
C PRO A 295 0.18 14.83 18.91
N PHE A 296 -0.91 14.15 18.55
CA PHE A 296 -0.87 12.80 17.99
C PHE A 296 -0.82 12.85 16.46
N VAL A 297 0.26 12.38 15.85
CA VAL A 297 0.54 12.51 14.41
C VAL A 297 0.51 11.13 13.76
N LEU A 298 -0.46 10.89 12.88
CA LEU A 298 -0.46 9.72 12.00
C LEU A 298 0.18 10.09 10.66
N ILE A 299 1.17 9.32 10.24
CA ILE A 299 1.92 9.56 9.01
C ILE A 299 1.81 8.34 8.10
N TYR A 300 1.24 8.54 6.92
CA TYR A 300 1.29 7.60 5.81
C TYR A 300 2.63 7.69 5.11
N THR A 301 3.31 6.55 5.01
CA THR A 301 4.61 6.46 4.37
C THR A 301 4.54 5.36 3.32
N PRO A 302 4.14 5.69 2.08
CA PRO A 302 4.01 4.70 1.02
C PRO A 302 5.40 4.14 0.72
N TYR A 303 5.68 2.96 1.26
CA TYR A 303 6.97 2.30 1.04
C TYR A 303 6.98 1.72 -0.37
N ARG A 304 7.58 2.45 -1.31
CA ARG A 304 7.89 1.92 -2.65
C ARG A 304 9.09 1.00 -2.58
N ASN A 305 8.90 -0.24 -2.15
CA ASN A 305 9.83 -1.30 -2.54
C ASN A 305 9.49 -1.82 -3.95
N ILE A 306 10.41 -2.58 -4.54
CA ILE A 306 10.23 -3.23 -5.85
C ILE A 306 8.92 -4.03 -5.89
N TYR A 307 8.47 -4.57 -4.76
CA TYR A 307 7.19 -5.29 -4.68
C TYR A 307 5.98 -4.37 -4.90
N GLY A 308 5.96 -3.16 -4.33
CA GLY A 308 4.93 -2.16 -4.60
C GLY A 308 4.90 -1.74 -6.07
N ALA A 309 6.07 -1.48 -6.68
CA ALA A 309 6.15 -1.16 -8.10
C ALA A 309 5.70 -2.32 -9.01
N VAL A 310 6.03 -3.57 -8.62
CA VAL A 310 5.57 -4.78 -9.33
C VAL A 310 4.07 -4.99 -9.14
N GLN A 311 3.51 -4.65 -7.99
CA GLN A 311 2.07 -4.74 -7.74
C GLN A 311 1.31 -3.69 -8.54
N ASP A 312 1.76 -2.43 -8.56
CA ASP A 312 1.20 -1.38 -9.42
C ASP A 312 1.28 -1.76 -10.90
N LEU A 313 2.40 -2.38 -11.32
CA LEU A 313 2.55 -2.90 -12.67
C LEU A 313 1.57 -4.04 -12.94
N LYS A 314 1.41 -4.97 -11.99
CA LYS A 314 0.46 -6.08 -12.11
C LYS A 314 -0.97 -5.56 -12.25
N GLU A 315 -1.40 -4.65 -11.39
CA GLU A 315 -2.73 -4.05 -11.44
C GLU A 315 -2.96 -3.28 -12.75
N ASN A 316 -1.94 -2.57 -13.26
CA ASN A 316 -2.00 -1.93 -14.57
C ASN A 316 -2.07 -2.92 -15.73
N VAL A 317 -1.36 -4.05 -15.63
CA VAL A 317 -1.40 -5.12 -16.64
C VAL A 317 -2.77 -5.81 -16.62
N ASP A 318 -3.30 -6.14 -15.44
CA ASP A 318 -4.62 -6.75 -15.28
C ASP A 318 -5.69 -5.83 -15.88
N ARG A 319 -5.68 -4.53 -15.56
CA ARG A 319 -6.60 -3.56 -16.16
C ARG A 319 -6.47 -3.47 -17.68
N LYS A 320 -5.25 -3.37 -18.22
CA LYS A 320 -5.05 -3.33 -19.68
C LYS A 320 -5.46 -4.62 -20.38
N PHE A 321 -5.34 -5.75 -19.68
CA PHE A 321 -5.77 -7.03 -20.20
C PHE A 321 -7.30 -7.11 -20.27
N ASP A 322 -8.00 -6.63 -19.24
CA ASP A 322 -9.46 -6.52 -19.25
C ASP A 322 -9.94 -5.56 -20.35
N GLU A 323 -9.31 -4.39 -20.49
CA GLU A 323 -9.60 -3.43 -21.57
C GLU A 323 -9.40 -4.05 -22.97
N LEU A 324 -8.29 -4.76 -23.18
CA LEU A 324 -8.01 -5.43 -24.45
C LEU A 324 -8.99 -6.56 -24.73
N LYS A 325 -9.40 -7.30 -23.69
CA LYS A 325 -10.39 -8.37 -23.81
C LYS A 325 -11.74 -7.82 -24.27
N GLU A 326 -12.19 -6.71 -23.68
CA GLU A 326 -13.44 -6.05 -24.10
C GLU A 326 -13.37 -5.53 -25.54
N ASP A 327 -12.25 -4.92 -25.95
CA ASP A 327 -12.05 -4.44 -27.33
C ASP A 327 -12.06 -5.61 -28.34
N VAL A 328 -11.40 -6.72 -28.01
CA VAL A 328 -11.38 -7.93 -28.84
C VAL A 328 -12.78 -8.54 -28.95
N ASP A 329 -13.50 -8.68 -27.83
CA ASP A 329 -14.87 -9.21 -27.83
C ASP A 329 -15.80 -8.34 -28.69
N THR A 330 -15.65 -7.01 -28.61
CA THR A 330 -16.41 -6.05 -29.42
C THR A 330 -16.09 -6.22 -30.92
N ARG A 331 -14.81 -6.21 -31.30
CA ARG A 331 -14.37 -6.38 -32.69
C ARG A 331 -14.77 -7.72 -33.29
N PHE A 332 -14.74 -8.78 -32.49
CA PHE A 332 -15.15 -10.11 -32.94
C PHE A 332 -16.66 -10.16 -33.24
N ASN A 333 -17.48 -9.53 -32.40
CA ASN A 333 -18.92 -9.44 -32.64
C ASN A 333 -19.23 -8.57 -33.87
N GLU A 334 -18.57 -7.43 -34.04
CA GLU A 334 -18.70 -6.59 -35.25
C GLU A 334 -18.36 -7.37 -36.53
N LEU A 335 -17.23 -8.11 -36.53
CA LEU A 335 -16.82 -8.90 -37.68
C LEU A 335 -17.80 -10.03 -37.97
N LYS A 336 -18.34 -10.68 -36.93
CA LYS A 336 -19.35 -11.72 -37.08
C LYS A 336 -20.60 -11.19 -37.76
N GLU A 337 -21.09 -10.03 -37.35
CA GLU A 337 -22.27 -9.38 -37.96
C GLU A 337 -22.01 -8.97 -39.43
N ASP A 338 -20.85 -8.41 -39.76
CA ASP A 338 -20.50 -8.06 -41.16
C ASP A 338 -20.42 -9.33 -42.04
N VAL A 339 -19.80 -10.40 -41.53
CA VAL A 339 -19.71 -11.68 -42.26
C VAL A 339 -21.08 -12.30 -42.47
N ASP A 340 -21.94 -12.33 -41.44
CA ASP A 340 -23.30 -12.87 -41.55
C ASP A 340 -24.12 -12.06 -42.56
N THR A 341 -23.99 -10.73 -42.56
CA THR A 341 -24.66 -9.84 -43.53
C THR A 341 -24.22 -10.14 -44.96
N ARG A 342 -22.91 -10.16 -45.21
CA ARG A 342 -22.36 -10.45 -46.55
C ARG A 342 -22.71 -11.85 -47.03
N PHE A 343 -22.74 -12.83 -46.13
CA PHE A 343 -23.14 -14.19 -46.47
C PHE A 343 -24.61 -14.25 -46.91
N ASN A 344 -25.50 -13.56 -46.19
CA ASN A 344 -26.91 -13.46 -46.56
C ASN A 344 -27.12 -12.76 -47.91
N GLU A 345 -26.38 -11.67 -48.17
CA GLU A 345 -26.39 -10.98 -49.46
C GLU A 345 -25.90 -11.89 -50.60
N LEU A 346 -24.79 -12.62 -50.38
CA LEU A 346 -24.27 -13.58 -51.35
C LEU A 346 -25.30 -14.69 -51.63
N GLN A 347 -25.95 -15.21 -50.59
CA GLN A 347 -26.99 -16.22 -50.73
C GLN A 347 -28.15 -15.70 -51.59
N SER A 348 -28.62 -14.47 -51.33
CA SER A 348 -29.67 -13.83 -52.13
C SER A 348 -29.28 -13.65 -53.59
N ASN A 349 -28.06 -13.16 -53.85
CA ASN A 349 -27.54 -12.99 -55.21
C ASN A 349 -27.44 -14.32 -55.96
N VAL A 350 -26.98 -15.38 -55.28
CA VAL A 350 -26.91 -16.73 -55.87
C VAL A 350 -28.31 -17.25 -56.20
N THR A 351 -29.30 -17.05 -55.33
CA THR A 351 -30.70 -17.44 -55.62
C THR A 351 -31.28 -16.69 -56.82
N ALA A 352 -30.99 -15.38 -56.96
CA ALA A 352 -31.41 -14.60 -58.11
C ALA A 352 -30.77 -15.14 -59.41
N LEU A 353 -29.45 -15.36 -59.43
CA LEU A 353 -28.75 -15.93 -60.58
C LEU A 353 -29.28 -17.34 -60.95
N GLN A 354 -29.65 -18.15 -59.96
CA GLN A 354 -30.27 -19.45 -60.22
C GLN A 354 -31.61 -19.30 -60.96
N SER A 355 -32.42 -18.30 -60.60
CA SER A 355 -33.69 -17.97 -61.27
C SER A 355 -33.45 -17.53 -62.72
N ASP A 356 -32.54 -16.58 -62.94
CA ASP A 356 -32.22 -16.08 -64.28
C ASP A 356 -31.72 -17.21 -65.20
N VAL A 357 -30.89 -18.11 -64.67
CA VAL A 357 -30.41 -19.29 -65.42
C VAL A 357 -31.54 -20.27 -65.74
N THR A 358 -32.54 -20.44 -64.86
CA THR A 358 -33.71 -21.26 -65.17
C THR A 358 -34.59 -20.66 -66.25
N GLU A 359 -34.78 -19.34 -66.25
CA GLU A 359 -35.53 -18.62 -67.28
C GLU A 359 -34.81 -18.73 -68.64
N LEU A 360 -33.52 -18.42 -68.70
CA LEU A 360 -32.71 -18.56 -69.92
C LEU A 360 -32.73 -19.99 -70.48
N LYS A 361 -32.75 -21.02 -69.63
CA LYS A 361 -32.90 -22.41 -70.08
C LYS A 361 -34.26 -22.66 -70.73
N SER A 362 -35.32 -22.02 -70.24
CA SER A 362 -36.66 -22.07 -70.85
C SER A 362 -36.64 -21.41 -72.23
N ASP A 363 -36.18 -20.16 -72.30
CA ASP A 363 -36.13 -19.37 -73.55
C ASP A 363 -35.31 -20.09 -74.63
N VAL A 364 -34.16 -20.66 -74.28
CA VAL A 364 -33.33 -21.44 -75.23
C VAL A 364 -34.05 -22.71 -75.70
N SER A 365 -34.86 -23.34 -74.84
CA SER A 365 -35.64 -24.52 -75.22
C SER A 365 -36.76 -24.18 -76.19
N GLU A 366 -37.43 -23.03 -75.97
CA GLU A 366 -38.45 -22.49 -76.86
C GLU A 366 -37.85 -22.09 -78.22
N LEU A 367 -36.78 -21.29 -78.23
CA LEU A 367 -36.05 -20.94 -79.46
C LEU A 367 -35.61 -22.17 -80.26
N LYS A 368 -35.18 -23.24 -79.58
CA LYS A 368 -34.81 -24.50 -80.23
C LYS A 368 -36.02 -25.19 -80.88
N SER A 369 -37.20 -25.09 -80.28
CA SER A 369 -38.46 -25.56 -80.87
C SER A 369 -38.81 -24.73 -82.11
N ASP A 370 -38.83 -23.41 -81.99
CA ASP A 370 -39.17 -22.49 -83.09
C ASP A 370 -38.26 -22.68 -84.31
N VAL A 371 -36.95 -22.80 -84.09
CA VAL A 371 -35.98 -23.07 -85.16
C VAL A 371 -36.21 -24.42 -85.81
N SER A 372 -36.59 -25.44 -85.04
CA SER A 372 -36.91 -26.77 -85.59
C SER A 372 -38.15 -26.71 -86.47
N GLU A 373 -39.20 -26.00 -86.03
CA GLU A 373 -40.45 -25.79 -86.77
C GLU A 373 -40.21 -25.03 -88.08
N ALA A 374 -39.52 -23.88 -88.02
CA ALA A 374 -39.15 -23.10 -89.20
C ALA A 374 -38.30 -23.92 -90.19
N SER A 375 -37.39 -24.76 -89.67
CA SER A 375 -36.61 -25.68 -90.51
C SER A 375 -37.48 -26.72 -91.21
N THR A 376 -38.53 -27.25 -90.55
CA THR A 376 -39.48 -28.16 -91.19
C THR A 376 -40.35 -27.46 -92.23
N GLU A 377 -40.84 -26.26 -91.95
CA GLU A 377 -41.62 -25.46 -92.90
C GLU A 377 -40.82 -25.14 -94.17
N CYS A 378 -39.57 -24.72 -94.03
CA CYS A 378 -38.67 -24.50 -95.17
C CYS A 378 -38.48 -25.78 -96.00
N ARG A 379 -38.31 -26.95 -95.36
CA ARG A 379 -38.21 -28.23 -96.09
C ARG A 379 -39.49 -28.54 -96.86
N CYS A 380 -40.66 -28.31 -96.27
CA CYS A 380 -41.95 -28.48 -96.97
C CYS A 380 -42.07 -27.54 -98.18
N CYS A 381 -41.69 -26.27 -98.04
CA CYS A 381 -41.72 -25.31 -99.15
C CYS A 381 -40.79 -25.72 -100.30
N VAL A 382 -39.56 -26.14 -99.99
CA VAL A 382 -38.61 -26.64 -100.99
C VAL A 382 -39.12 -27.92 -101.67
N PHE A 383 -39.77 -28.81 -100.92
CA PHE A 383 -40.37 -30.03 -101.49
C PHE A 383 -41.49 -29.69 -102.47
N ILE A 384 -42.42 -28.79 -102.10
CA ILE A 384 -43.51 -28.32 -102.98
C ILE A 384 -42.94 -27.67 -104.25
N PHE A 385 -41.90 -26.83 -104.12
CA PHE A 385 -41.28 -26.15 -105.27
C PHE A 385 -40.65 -27.15 -106.25
N ASN A 386 -39.97 -28.18 -105.73
CA ASN A 386 -39.32 -29.22 -106.55
C ASN A 386 -40.31 -30.21 -107.19
N THR A 387 -41.52 -30.41 -106.65
CA THR A 387 -42.54 -31.27 -107.27
C THR A 387 -43.47 -30.54 -108.24
N SER A 388 -43.35 -29.21 -108.33
CA SER A 388 -44.18 -28.35 -109.18
C SER A 388 -43.48 -27.89 -110.47
N SER A 389 -42.24 -28.33 -110.70
CA SER A 389 -41.46 -28.17 -111.95
C SER A 389 -41.37 -29.52 -112.67
#